data_AF-A0A5B7HGZ5-F1
#
_entry.id   AF-A0A5B7HGZ5-F1
#
_cell.length_a   1.000
_cell.length_b   1.000
_cell.length_c   1.000
_cell.angle_alpha   90.00
_cell.angle_beta   90.00
_cell.angle_gamma   90.00
#
_symmetry.space_group_name_H-M   'P 1'
#
loop_
_entity.id
_entity.type
_entity.pdbx_description
1 polymer ?
#
loop_
_entity_poly.entity_id
_entity_poly.type
_entity_poly.pdbx_seq_one_letter_code
_entity_poly.pdbx_strand_id
1 'polypeptide(L)'
;MISELYSHNTFLENKIDSVFKFPNSKTIKITFTQAVYAQKSKEHGLKLFSMKIPHHQIQQEKFYHIQTCYRCYEIEAHLTKDCHKNEDYKICSECAEEGHTWRNCDKEKKSCINCGENHMTLSMRCRLRKEAIKKKREGEKEKSNILPNNENKHHHKQ
;
A
#
# COMPACT_ATOMS: atom_id res chain seq x y z
N MET A 1 20.64 -6.67 -16.46
CA MET A 1 19.20 -6.40 -16.26
C MET A 1 18.95 -4.92 -15.97
N ILE A 2 19.49 -4.33 -14.90
CA ILE A 2 19.30 -2.90 -14.60
C ILE A 2 19.97 -1.99 -15.66
N SER A 3 21.20 -2.32 -16.08
CA SER A 3 21.92 -1.58 -17.14
C SER A 3 21.15 -1.51 -18.47
N GLU A 4 20.51 -2.62 -18.84
CA GLU A 4 19.69 -2.74 -20.05
C GLU A 4 18.36 -1.98 -19.96
N LEU A 5 17.80 -1.88 -18.75
CA LEU A 5 16.63 -1.04 -18.49
C LEU A 5 16.95 0.44 -18.76
N TYR A 6 18.13 0.91 -18.38
CA TYR A 6 18.53 2.29 -18.62
C TYR A 6 18.80 2.59 -20.09
N SER A 7 19.39 1.66 -20.84
CA SER A 7 19.68 1.90 -22.27
C SER A 7 18.42 2.06 -23.12
N HIS A 8 17.36 1.34 -22.78
CA HIS A 8 16.11 1.36 -23.55
C HIS A 8 15.05 2.32 -23.00
N ASN A 9 15.20 2.81 -21.76
CA ASN A 9 14.26 3.70 -21.10
C ASN A 9 15.03 4.90 -20.56
N THR A 10 15.41 5.81 -21.46
CA THR A 10 16.24 6.98 -21.14
C THR A 10 15.67 7.85 -20.02
N PHE A 11 14.35 7.89 -19.86
CA PHE A 11 13.65 8.62 -18.80
C PHE A 11 13.87 8.09 -17.38
N LEU A 12 14.53 6.93 -17.21
CA LEU A 12 14.78 6.30 -15.92
C LEU A 12 16.12 6.69 -15.27
N GLU A 13 17.02 7.40 -15.95
CA GLU A 13 18.23 8.10 -15.44
C GLU A 13 18.88 7.54 -14.14
N ASN A 14 19.18 6.24 -14.06
CA ASN A 14 19.76 5.63 -12.87
C ASN A 14 18.90 5.70 -11.59
N LYS A 15 17.57 5.70 -11.72
CA LYS A 15 16.61 5.86 -10.61
C LYS A 15 15.92 4.58 -10.17
N ILE A 16 16.36 3.44 -10.68
CA ILE A 16 15.92 2.12 -10.22
C ILE A 16 16.74 1.75 -9.00
N ASP A 17 16.06 1.50 -7.90
CA ASP A 17 16.64 1.00 -6.65
C ASP A 17 16.84 -0.52 -6.73
N SER A 18 15.78 -1.25 -7.10
CA SER A 18 15.81 -2.70 -7.13
C SER A 18 14.86 -3.28 -8.17
N VAL A 19 15.21 -4.45 -8.72
CA VAL A 19 14.36 -5.22 -9.62
C VAL A 19 14.23 -6.62 -9.07
N PHE A 20 13.00 -7.03 -8.77
CA PHE A 20 12.69 -8.33 -8.20
C PHE A 20 11.77 -9.13 -9.13
N LYS A 21 12.24 -10.29 -9.58
CA LYS A 21 11.45 -11.23 -10.37
C LYS A 21 10.81 -12.25 -9.42
N PHE A 22 9.47 -12.29 -9.40
CA PHE A 22 8.75 -13.28 -8.61
C PHE A 22 8.99 -14.70 -9.16
N PRO A 23 9.37 -15.67 -8.30
CA PRO A 23 9.40 -17.08 -8.68
C PRO A 23 8.02 -17.53 -9.17
N ASN A 24 7.98 -18.35 -10.22
CA ASN A 24 6.75 -18.94 -10.80
C ASN A 24 5.69 -17.94 -11.29
N SER A 25 6.04 -16.67 -11.50
CA SER A 25 5.12 -15.65 -12.03
C SER A 25 5.72 -14.93 -13.23
N LYS A 26 4.87 -14.39 -14.12
CA LYS A 26 5.28 -13.51 -15.22
C LYS A 26 5.51 -12.06 -14.76
N THR A 27 5.17 -11.73 -13.51
CA THR A 27 5.33 -10.38 -12.94
C THR A 27 6.78 -10.06 -12.55
N ILE A 28 7.18 -8.80 -12.71
CA ILE A 28 8.42 -8.22 -12.21
C ILE A 28 8.03 -7.02 -11.35
N LYS A 29 8.65 -6.87 -10.18
CA LYS A 29 8.56 -5.67 -9.36
C LYS A 29 9.79 -4.82 -9.61
N ILE A 30 9.57 -3.55 -9.97
CA ILE A 30 10.63 -2.55 -10.11
C ILE A 30 10.38 -1.51 -9.02
N THR A 31 11.36 -1.33 -8.15
CA THR A 31 11.36 -0.30 -7.12
C THR A 31 12.18 0.87 -7.63
N PHE A 32 11.59 2.05 -7.62
CA PHE A 32 12.27 3.28 -7.96
C PHE A 32 12.61 4.06 -6.69
N THR A 33 13.65 4.87 -6.78
CA THR A 33 14.03 5.81 -5.70
C THR A 33 12.96 6.87 -5.43
N GLN A 34 12.16 7.22 -6.44
CA GLN A 34 11.09 8.21 -6.33
C GLN A 34 9.82 7.75 -7.04
N ALA A 35 8.67 8.12 -6.47
CA ALA A 35 7.35 7.74 -7.00
C ALA A 35 7.06 8.30 -8.41
N VAL A 36 7.70 9.42 -8.78
CA VAL A 36 7.54 10.06 -10.10
C VAL A 36 7.93 9.10 -11.24
N TYR A 37 8.97 8.28 -11.06
CA TYR A 37 9.41 7.36 -12.11
C TYR A 37 8.45 6.18 -12.29
N ALA A 38 7.79 5.72 -11.22
CA ALA A 38 6.74 4.72 -11.32
C ALA A 38 5.54 5.24 -12.14
N GLN A 39 5.17 6.51 -11.95
CA GLN A 39 4.12 7.17 -12.71
C GLN A 39 4.53 7.34 -14.19
N LYS A 40 5.76 7.83 -14.46
CA LYS A 40 6.29 7.94 -15.83
C LYS A 40 6.31 6.59 -16.55
N SER A 41 6.74 5.52 -15.88
CA SER A 41 6.71 4.16 -16.42
C SER A 41 5.29 3.70 -16.73
N LYS A 42 4.32 4.05 -15.88
CA LYS A 42 2.91 3.77 -16.13
C LYS A 42 2.37 4.55 -17.33
N GLU A 43 2.84 5.77 -17.59
CA GLU A 43 2.40 6.60 -18.73
C GLU A 43 3.02 6.15 -20.05
N HIS A 44 4.34 5.93 -20.07
CA HIS A 44 5.10 5.68 -21.30
C HIS A 44 5.21 4.19 -21.65
N GLY A 45 4.93 3.31 -20.69
CA GLY A 45 5.31 1.90 -20.78
C GLY A 45 6.77 1.67 -20.39
N LEU A 46 7.21 0.43 -20.52
CA LEU A 46 8.59 0.02 -20.28
C LEU A 46 9.07 -0.92 -21.37
N LYS A 47 10.27 -0.69 -21.89
CA LYS A 47 10.94 -1.66 -22.75
C LYS A 47 11.89 -2.51 -21.89
N LEU A 48 11.59 -3.79 -21.80
CA LEU A 48 12.32 -4.78 -21.01
C LEU A 48 12.82 -5.85 -21.97
N PHE A 49 14.13 -5.93 -22.18
CA PHE A 49 14.72 -6.78 -23.22
C PHE A 49 14.14 -6.45 -24.61
N SER A 50 13.82 -7.47 -25.39
CA SER A 50 13.13 -7.35 -26.67
C SER A 50 11.61 -7.20 -26.55
N MET A 51 11.07 -6.95 -25.34
CA MET A 51 9.63 -6.83 -25.09
C MET A 51 9.23 -5.41 -24.71
N LYS A 52 8.11 -4.94 -25.28
CA LYS A 52 7.46 -3.69 -24.87
C LYS A 52 6.32 -4.03 -23.90
N ILE A 53 6.43 -3.54 -22.67
CA ILE A 53 5.36 -3.59 -21.67
C ILE A 53 4.52 -2.32 -21.80
N PRO A 54 3.28 -2.41 -22.31
CA PRO A 54 2.40 -1.26 -22.44
C PRO A 54 1.90 -0.76 -21.08
N HIS A 55 1.52 0.52 -21.04
CA HIS A 55 1.02 1.22 -19.85
C HIS A 55 -0.05 0.45 -19.06
N HIS A 56 -1.01 -0.19 -19.74
CA HIS A 56 -2.12 -0.90 -19.10
C HIS A 56 -1.70 -2.20 -18.38
N GLN A 57 -0.51 -2.73 -18.69
CA GLN A 57 0.08 -3.88 -17.99
C GLN A 57 0.96 -3.45 -16.80
N ILE A 58 1.19 -2.15 -16.62
CA ILE A 58 1.98 -1.60 -15.52
C ILE A 58 1.03 -1.09 -14.45
N GLN A 59 1.21 -1.60 -13.23
CA GLN A 59 0.47 -1.15 -12.07
C GLN A 59 1.43 -0.53 -11.05
N GLN A 60 1.21 0.74 -10.74
CA GLN A 60 1.90 1.39 -9.65
C GLN A 60 1.38 0.84 -8.32
N GLU A 61 2.29 0.37 -7.48
CA GLU A 61 1.96 -0.03 -6.11
C GLU A 61 1.57 1.20 -5.31
N LYS A 62 0.37 1.17 -4.71
CA LYS A 62 -0.14 2.22 -3.85
C LYS A 62 -0.13 1.73 -2.41
N PHE A 63 0.38 2.57 -1.51
CA PHE A 63 0.30 2.34 -0.07
C PHE A 63 -0.93 3.02 0.50
N TYR A 64 -1.81 2.24 1.12
CA TYR A 64 -3.01 2.76 1.79
C TYR A 64 -2.72 2.85 3.28
N HIS A 65 -2.66 4.07 3.80
CA HIS A 65 -2.55 4.28 5.24
C HIS A 65 -3.85 3.86 5.92
N ILE A 66 -3.76 2.90 6.86
CA ILE A 66 -4.87 2.49 7.71
C ILE A 66 -4.71 3.14 9.08
N GLN A 67 -5.63 4.04 9.40
CA GLN A 67 -5.74 4.65 10.70
C GLN A 67 -6.07 3.57 11.74
N THR A 68 -5.30 3.53 12.81
CA THR A 68 -5.52 2.61 13.92
C THR A 68 -5.25 3.37 15.21
N CYS A 69 -6.16 3.28 16.18
CA CYS A 69 -5.95 3.86 17.50
C CYS A 69 -4.86 3.05 18.23
N TYR A 70 -3.82 3.69 18.77
CA TYR A 70 -2.76 2.97 19.49
C TYR A 70 -3.07 2.72 20.97
N ARG A 71 -4.25 3.15 21.44
CA ARG A 71 -4.75 2.89 22.79
C ARG A 71 -5.67 1.66 22.83
N CYS A 72 -6.67 1.59 21.95
CA CYS A 72 -7.62 0.46 21.88
C CYS A 72 -7.51 -0.41 20.61
N TYR A 73 -6.67 -0.04 19.64
CA TYR A 73 -6.45 -0.76 18.38
C TYR A 73 -7.65 -0.88 17.43
N GLU A 74 -8.69 -0.07 17.62
CA GLU A 74 -9.78 0.06 16.65
C GLU A 74 -9.27 0.56 15.29
N ILE A 75 -9.78 -0.06 14.22
CA ILE A 75 -9.40 0.19 12.83
C ILE A 75 -10.35 1.22 12.23
N GLU A 76 -9.81 2.31 11.67
CA GLU A 76 -10.56 3.37 10.96
C GLU A 76 -11.69 4.05 11.76
N ALA A 77 -11.71 3.92 13.10
CA ALA A 77 -12.76 4.51 13.94
C ALA A 77 -12.39 5.92 14.45
N HIS A 78 -11.25 6.06 15.12
CA HIS A 78 -10.80 7.31 15.75
C HIS A 78 -9.27 7.39 15.82
N LEU A 79 -8.73 8.56 16.16
CA LEU A 79 -7.30 8.75 16.42
C LEU A 79 -6.99 8.47 17.90
N THR A 80 -5.75 8.15 18.24
CA THR A 80 -5.36 7.91 19.66
C THR A 80 -5.74 9.05 20.61
N LYS A 81 -5.75 10.30 20.11
CA LYS A 81 -6.15 11.48 20.88
C LYS A 81 -7.65 11.52 21.21
N ASP A 82 -8.47 10.95 20.34
CA ASP A 82 -9.94 10.93 20.43
C ASP A 82 -10.44 9.58 20.98
N CYS A 83 -9.58 8.86 21.69
CA CYS A 83 -9.94 7.56 22.23
C CYS A 83 -10.82 7.71 23.46
N HIS A 84 -12.00 7.11 23.41
CA HIS A 84 -12.97 7.05 24.52
C HIS A 84 -12.46 6.31 25.76
N LYS A 85 -11.35 5.56 25.64
CA LYS A 85 -10.72 4.87 26.76
C LYS A 85 -9.85 5.84 27.57
N ASN A 86 -9.90 5.68 28.89
CA ASN A 86 -9.05 6.41 29.84
C ASN A 86 -7.57 6.34 29.47
N GLU A 87 -6.78 7.32 29.88
CA GLU A 87 -5.35 7.39 29.55
C GLU A 87 -4.55 6.19 30.12
N ASP A 88 -4.99 5.66 31.26
CA ASP A 88 -4.40 4.48 31.90
C ASP A 88 -4.80 3.15 31.25
N TYR A 89 -5.71 3.17 30.27
CA TYR A 89 -6.14 1.96 29.59
C TYR A 89 -4.97 1.33 28.81
N LYS A 90 -4.65 0.09 29.19
CA LYS A 90 -3.59 -0.71 28.58
C LYS A 90 -4.19 -2.02 28.09
N ILE A 91 -4.01 -2.29 26.80
CA ILE A 91 -4.32 -3.56 26.19
C ILE A 91 -3.13 -4.01 25.34
N CYS A 92 -2.82 -5.30 25.41
CA CYS A 92 -1.68 -5.88 24.72
C CYS A 92 -2.01 -6.16 23.26
N SER A 93 -1.24 -5.60 22.33
CA SER A 93 -1.41 -5.85 20.90
C SER A 93 -1.01 -7.27 20.46
N GLU A 94 -0.31 -8.01 21.32
CA GLU A 94 0.14 -9.38 21.02
C GLU A 94 -0.83 -10.45 21.51
N CYS A 95 -1.33 -10.36 22.74
CA CYS A 95 -2.20 -11.38 23.33
C CYS A 95 -3.67 -10.94 23.53
N ALA A 96 -4.00 -9.68 23.23
CA ALA A 96 -5.32 -9.08 23.41
C ALA A 96 -5.85 -9.01 24.86
N GLU A 97 -5.00 -9.25 25.86
CA GLU A 97 -5.36 -9.10 27.28
C GLU A 97 -5.14 -7.64 27.76
N GLU A 98 -5.98 -7.21 28.70
CA GLU A 98 -5.89 -5.89 29.33
C GLU A 98 -4.87 -5.87 30.49
N GLY A 99 -4.49 -4.67 30.94
CA GLY A 99 -3.60 -4.45 32.09
C GLY A 99 -2.12 -4.33 31.75
N HIS A 100 -1.70 -4.71 30.54
CA HIS A 100 -0.32 -4.56 30.08
C HIS A 100 -0.24 -4.16 28.59
N THR A 101 0.96 -3.81 28.15
CA THR A 101 1.26 -3.52 26.73
C THR A 101 2.16 -4.61 26.17
N TRP A 102 2.37 -4.66 24.86
CA TRP A 102 3.22 -5.65 24.20
C TRP A 102 4.64 -5.75 24.78
N ARG A 103 5.18 -4.65 25.32
CA ARG A 103 6.52 -4.62 25.94
C ARG A 103 6.62 -5.48 27.20
N ASN A 104 5.51 -5.66 27.90
CA ASN A 104 5.43 -6.40 29.16
C ASN A 104 4.59 -7.69 28.98
N CYS A 105 4.47 -8.19 27.74
CA CYS A 105 3.72 -9.39 27.44
C CYS A 105 4.60 -10.62 27.64
N ASP A 106 4.15 -11.57 28.46
CA ASP A 106 4.79 -12.85 28.73
C ASP A 106 4.12 -14.02 27.98
N LYS A 107 3.02 -13.76 27.27
CA LYS A 107 2.27 -14.77 26.53
C LYS A 107 2.98 -15.15 25.23
N GLU A 108 3.18 -16.45 25.03
CA GLU A 108 3.66 -16.99 23.76
C GLU A 108 2.58 -16.97 22.66
N LYS A 109 1.32 -17.21 23.05
CA LYS A 109 0.21 -17.28 22.12
C LYS A 109 -0.26 -15.87 21.75
N LYS A 110 -0.31 -15.62 20.44
CA LYS A 110 -0.76 -14.35 19.89
C LYS A 110 -2.27 -14.37 19.64
N SER A 111 -2.90 -13.22 19.80
CA SER A 111 -4.32 -13.01 19.58
C SER A 111 -4.56 -11.58 19.10
N CYS A 112 -5.42 -11.44 18.10
CA CYS A 112 -5.78 -10.14 17.55
C CYS A 112 -6.97 -9.56 18.30
N ILE A 113 -6.86 -8.33 18.80
CA ILE A 113 -7.95 -7.64 19.52
C ILE A 113 -9.19 -7.50 18.63
N ASN A 114 -8.99 -7.25 17.33
CA ASN A 114 -10.08 -6.94 16.41
C ASN A 114 -10.81 -8.21 15.90
N CYS A 115 -10.11 -9.32 15.66
CA CYS A 115 -10.71 -10.51 15.04
C CYS A 115 -10.53 -11.82 15.80
N GLY A 116 -9.80 -11.83 16.92
CA GLY A 116 -9.59 -13.00 17.79
C GLY A 116 -8.72 -14.11 17.22
N GLU A 117 -8.20 -13.97 16.00
CA GLU A 117 -7.37 -14.99 15.35
C GLU A 117 -5.93 -14.97 15.89
N ASN A 118 -5.20 -16.09 15.68
CA ASN A 118 -3.81 -16.26 16.13
C ASN A 118 -2.81 -15.44 15.30
N HIS A 119 -2.80 -14.13 15.53
CA HIS A 119 -1.80 -13.18 15.03
C HIS A 119 -1.85 -11.89 15.86
N MET A 120 -0.79 -11.08 15.80
CA MET A 120 -0.75 -9.78 16.48
C MET A 120 -1.75 -8.79 15.87
N THR A 121 -2.30 -7.89 16.67
CA THR A 121 -3.38 -6.96 16.27
C THR A 121 -3.04 -6.09 15.06
N LEU A 122 -1.78 -5.66 14.92
CA LEU A 122 -1.31 -4.84 13.79
C LEU A 122 -0.86 -5.66 12.58
N SER A 123 -1.05 -6.98 12.60
CA SER A 123 -0.62 -7.87 11.52
C SER A 123 -1.38 -7.63 10.22
N MET A 124 -0.64 -7.64 9.11
CA MET A 124 -1.22 -7.63 7.77
C MET A 124 -2.00 -8.91 7.43
N ARG A 125 -1.92 -9.94 8.27
CA ARG A 125 -2.71 -11.17 8.11
C ARG A 125 -4.16 -10.99 8.56
N CYS A 126 -4.45 -9.99 9.41
CA CYS A 126 -5.78 -9.72 9.95
C CYS A 126 -6.83 -9.49 8.86
N ARG A 127 -7.95 -10.21 8.95
CA ARG A 127 -9.07 -10.10 8.00
C ARG A 127 -9.65 -8.68 7.98
N LEU A 128 -9.95 -8.10 9.14
CA LEU A 128 -10.55 -6.76 9.24
C LEU A 128 -9.62 -5.67 8.69
N ARG A 129 -8.30 -5.79 8.93
CA ARG A 129 -7.31 -4.87 8.35
C ARG A 129 -7.24 -4.98 6.82
N LYS A 130 -7.28 -6.20 6.28
CA LYS A 130 -7.34 -6.44 4.83
C LYS A 130 -8.61 -5.85 4.21
N GLU A 131 -9.75 -6.02 4.88
CA GLU A 131 -11.03 -5.44 4.45
C GLU A 131 -10.98 -3.90 4.42
N ALA A 132 -10.40 -3.27 5.45
CA ALA A 132 -10.22 -1.81 5.47
C ALA A 132 -9.36 -1.32 4.29
N ILE A 133 -8.27 -2.01 3.97
CA ILE A 133 -7.43 -1.69 2.79
C ILE A 133 -8.21 -1.87 1.50
N LYS A 134 -8.96 -2.97 1.38
CA LYS A 134 -9.79 -3.23 0.19
C LYS A 134 -10.82 -2.13 -0.02
N LYS A 135 -11.52 -1.70 1.03
CA LYS A 135 -12.48 -0.59 0.99
C LYS A 135 -11.83 0.71 0.51
N LYS A 136 -10.65 1.09 1.03
CA LYS A 136 -9.93 2.28 0.55
C LYS A 136 -9.52 2.18 -0.91
N ARG A 137 -9.04 0.99 -1.33
CA ARG A 137 -8.69 0.72 -2.73
C ARG A 137 -9.89 0.83 -3.68
N GLU A 138 -11.05 0.37 -3.26
CA GLU A 138 -12.30 0.45 -4.04
C GLU A 138 -12.80 1.89 -4.12
N GLY A 139 -12.84 2.60 -2.99
CA GLY A 139 -13.24 4.01 -2.96
C GLY A 139 -12.34 4.92 -3.83
N GLU A 140 -11.04 4.64 -3.94
CA GLU A 140 -10.17 5.36 -4.88
C GLU A 140 -10.50 5.07 -6.35
N LYS A 141 -10.84 3.81 -6.69
CA LYS A 141 -11.21 3.45 -8.07
C LYS A 141 -12.51 4.13 -8.48
N GLU A 142 -13.49 4.16 -7.59
CA GLU A 142 -14.77 4.85 -7.81
C GLU A 142 -14.55 6.34 -8.06
N LYS A 143 -13.74 7.02 -7.22
CA LYS A 143 -13.37 8.42 -7.43
C LYS A 143 -12.68 8.66 -8.78
N SER A 144 -11.82 7.75 -9.23
CA SER A 144 -11.17 7.87 -10.55
C SER A 144 -12.11 7.67 -11.73
N ASN A 145 -13.19 6.90 -11.57
CA ASN A 145 -14.17 6.65 -12.63
C ASN A 145 -15.21 7.77 -12.77
N ILE A 146 -15.42 8.57 -11.72
CA ILE A 146 -16.40 9.68 -11.70
C ILE A 146 -15.84 10.98 -12.32
N LEU A 147 -14.55 11.03 -12.67
CA LEU A 147 -13.93 12.14 -13.40
C LEU A 147 -13.73 11.81 -14.90
N PRO A 148 -14.77 11.81 -15.76
CA PRO A 148 -14.57 11.77 -17.20
C PRO A 148 -14.29 13.20 -17.74
N ASN A 149 -13.23 13.32 -18.53
CA ASN A 149 -12.99 14.31 -19.60
C ASN A 149 -13.62 15.70 -19.44
N ASN A 150 -12.87 16.65 -18.88
CA ASN A 150 -13.06 18.06 -19.23
C ASN A 150 -11.68 18.69 -19.40
N GLU A 151 -11.13 18.57 -20.61
CA GLU A 151 -10.22 19.52 -21.25
C GLU A 151 -9.73 18.92 -22.57
N ASN A 152 -10.43 19.24 -23.65
CA ASN A 152 -9.84 19.56 -24.97
C ASN A 152 -10.95 19.91 -25.97
N LYS A 153 -11.54 21.09 -25.79
CA LYS A 153 -12.09 21.89 -26.89
C LYS A 153 -11.54 23.30 -26.71
N HIS A 154 -10.68 23.72 -27.65
CA HIS A 154 -10.12 25.06 -27.94
C HIS A 154 -8.65 24.84 -28.33
N HIS A 155 -8.21 24.81 -29.60
CA HIS A 155 -8.45 25.80 -30.65
C HIS A 155 -8.38 25.14 -32.03
N HIS A 156 -9.46 25.30 -32.81
CA HIS A 156 -9.38 25.37 -34.27
C HIS A 156 -9.85 26.78 -34.63
N LYS A 157 -8.95 27.61 -35.14
CA LYS A 157 -9.16 28.84 -35.91
C LYS A 157 -7.79 29.10 -36.55
N GLN A 158 -7.66 28.67 -37.81
CA GLN A 158 -7.66 29.51 -39.01
C GLN A 158 -6.33 30.24 -39.16
#